data_AF-A0A7V9GIA9-F1
#
_entry.id   AF-A0A7V9GIA9-F1
#
_cell.length_a   1.000
_cell.length_b   1.000
_cell.length_c   1.000
_cell.angle_alpha   90.00
_cell.angle_beta   90.00
_cell.angle_gamma   90.00
#
_symmetry.space_group_name_H-M   'P 1'
#
loop_
_entity.id
_entity.type
_entity.pdbx_description
1 polymer ?
#
loop_
_entity_poly.entity_id
_entity_poly.type
_entity_poly.pdbx_seq_one_letter_code
_entity_poly.pdbx_strand_id
1 'polypeptide(L)' 'MTSSYTFTSESVTEGHPDKMADQISDAVLDAILAEDPMARVACETM' A
#
# COMPACT_ATOMS: atom_id res chain seq x y z
N MET A 1 3.52 -25.90 -31.49
CA MET A 1 3.82 -26.33 -30.11
C MET A 1 3.23 -25.29 -29.17
N THR A 2 2.28 -25.66 -28.32
CA THR A 2 1.78 -24.77 -27.27
C THR A 2 2.83 -24.71 -26.17
N SER A 3 3.36 -23.51 -25.91
CA SER A 3 4.30 -23.27 -24.81
C SER A 3 3.57 -23.45 -23.48
N SER A 4 4.01 -24.39 -22.64
CA SER A 4 3.54 -24.45 -21.25
C SER A 4 4.22 -23.34 -20.45
N TYR A 5 3.44 -22.51 -19.76
CA TYR A 5 3.94 -21.45 -18.89
C TYR A 5 3.33 -21.61 -17.50
N THR A 6 4.15 -21.47 -16.45
CA THR A 6 3.73 -21.54 -15.06
C THR A 6 4.04 -20.21 -14.38
N PHE A 7 3.04 -19.67 -13.67
CA PHE A 7 3.12 -18.40 -12.94
C PHE A 7 2.56 -18.59 -11.53
N THR A 8 3.22 -17.97 -10.55
CA THR A 8 2.80 -17.98 -9.14
C THR A 8 2.85 -16.56 -8.61
N SER A 9 1.89 -16.22 -7.75
CA SER A 9 1.80 -14.94 -7.05
C SER A 9 1.45 -15.20 -5.59
N GLU A 10 1.81 -14.27 -4.73
CA GLU A 10 1.42 -14.24 -3.32
C GLU A 10 0.68 -12.95 -2.97
N SER A 11 0.06 -12.94 -1.80
CA SER A 11 -0.59 -11.79 -1.18
C SER A 11 -0.53 -11.97 0.32
N VAL A 12 -0.63 -10.86 1.06
CA VAL A 12 -0.63 -10.84 2.53
C VAL A 12 -1.91 -10.17 3.02
N THR A 13 -2.32 -10.51 4.24
CA THR A 13 -3.52 -9.93 4.85
C THR A 13 -3.23 -8.53 5.39
N GLU A 14 -4.29 -7.79 5.72
CA GLU A 14 -4.19 -6.45 6.32
C GLU A 14 -3.40 -6.44 7.64
N GLY A 15 -3.38 -7.56 8.37
CA GLY A 15 -2.59 -7.69 9.61
C GLY A 15 -1.10 -7.97 9.41
N HIS A 16 -0.61 -8.10 8.17
CA HIS A 16 0.81 -8.21 7.91
C HIS A 16 1.51 -6.90 8.29
N PRO A 17 2.67 -6.92 8.98
CA PRO A 17 3.38 -5.70 9.41
C PRO A 17 3.53 -4.64 8.31
N ASP A 18 3.97 -5.07 7.12
CA ASP A 18 4.10 -4.16 5.98
C ASP A 18 2.76 -3.56 5.54
N LYS A 19 1.67 -4.36 5.54
CA LYS A 19 0.34 -3.84 5.18
C LYS A 19 -0.24 -2.92 6.25
N MET A 20 0.06 -3.17 7.52
CA MET A 20 -0.30 -2.25 8.59
C MET A 20 0.46 -0.93 8.46
N ALA A 21 1.75 -0.98 8.10
CA ALA A 21 2.55 0.21 7.83
C ALA A 21 1.98 1.01 6.63
N ASP A 22 1.65 0.33 5.53
CA ASP A 22 0.96 0.93 4.37
C ASP A 22 -0.34 1.62 4.82
N GLN A 23 -1.20 0.92 5.56
CA GLN A 23 -2.49 1.44 6.02
C GLN A 23 -2.35 2.67 6.93
N ILE A 24 -1.34 2.71 7.80
CA ILE A 24 -1.07 3.86 8.66
C ILE A 24 -0.59 5.05 7.82
N SER A 25 0.35 4.83 6.92
CA SER A 25 0.86 5.87 6.03
C SER A 25 -0.24 6.47 5.13
N ASP A 26 -1.11 5.62 4.58
CA ASP A 26 -2.25 6.06 3.76
C ASP A 26 -3.30 6.81 4.60
N ALA A 27 -3.58 6.37 5.84
CA ALA A 27 -4.50 7.08 6.71
C ALA A 27 -4.03 8.51 7.03
N VAL A 28 -2.71 8.72 7.17
CA VAL A 28 -2.13 10.06 7.33
C VAL A 28 -2.28 10.88 6.04
N LEU A 29 -1.99 10.29 4.88
CA LEU A 29 -2.20 10.93 3.58
C LEU A 29 -3.66 11.37 3.40
N ASP A 30 -4.62 10.48 3.66
CA ASP A 30 -6.04 10.74 3.52
C ASP A 30 -6.51 11.89 4.42
N ALA A 31 -6.08 11.90 5.68
CA ALA A 31 -6.42 12.96 6.61
C ALA A 31 -5.89 14.33 6.14
N ILE A 32 -4.67 14.37 5.61
CA ILE A 32 -4.07 15.62 5.10
C ILE A 32 -4.79 16.07 3.82
N LEU A 33 -5.04 15.16 2.87
CA LEU A 33 -5.71 15.51 1.61
C LEU A 33 -7.16 15.94 1.80
N ALA A 34 -7.83 15.48 2.86
CA ALA A 34 -9.17 15.94 3.22
C ALA A 34 -9.20 17.44 3.59
N GLU A 35 -8.10 17.98 4.13
CA GLU A 35 -7.98 19.40 4.51
C GLU A 35 -7.30 20.25 3.43
N ASP A 36 -6.24 19.72 2.80
CA ASP A 36 -5.50 20.36 1.71
C ASP A 36 -5.27 19.37 0.55
N PRO A 37 -6.13 19.41 -0.49
CA PRO A 37 -6.00 18.54 -1.65
C PRO A 37 -4.68 18.71 -2.43
N MET A 38 -3.94 19.80 -2.23
CA MET A 38 -2.67 20.08 -2.90
C MET A 38 -1.44 19.81 -2.01
N ALA A 39 -1.66 19.24 -0.82
CA ALA A 39 -0.60 18.91 0.10
C ALA A 39 0.40 17.91 -0.50
N ARG A 40 1.66 18.04 -0.07
CA ARG A 40 2.73 17.12 -0.42
C ARG A 40 3.07 16.26 0.79
N VAL A 41 2.76 14.97 0.72
CA VAL A 41 2.92 14.01 1.83
C VAL A 41 3.87 12.89 1.40
N ALA A 42 4.83 12.56 2.26
CA ALA A 42 5.76 11.45 2.11
C ALA A 42 5.96 10.79 3.49
N CYS A 43 4.89 10.12 3.97
CA CYS A 43 4.83 9.54 5.30
C CYS A 43 5.25 8.07 5.26
N GLU A 44 6.25 7.71 6.06
CA GLU A 44 6.78 6.35 6.19
C GLU A 44 6.52 5.81 7.60
N THR A 45 6.12 4.54 7.70
CA THR A 45 5.86 3.84 8.96
C THR A 45 6.82 2.65 9.10
N MET A 46 7.43 2.47 10.28
CA MET A 46 8.47 1.45 10.56
C MET A 46 7.99 0.34 11.49
#